data_AF-A0A652KLD8-F1
#
_entry.id   AF-A0A652KLD8-F1
#
_cell.length_a   1.000
_cell.length_b   1.000
_cell.length_c   1.000
_cell.angle_alpha   90.00
_cell.angle_beta   90.00
_cell.angle_gamma   90.00
#
_symmetry.space_group_name_H-M   'P 1'
#
loop_
_entity.id
_entity.type
_entity.pdbx_description
1 polymer ?
#
loop_
_entity_poly.entity_id
_entity_poly.type
_entity_poly.pdbx_seq_one_letter_code
_entity_poly.pdbx_strand_id
1 'polypeptide(L)' 'MFHAAGWSVRRSSWTEFEVESAFAEFELMPSHPVVFSGFVDPDRITALLAALQEMGMPFTVEFEDDDGREHVYRSAA' A
#
# COMPACT_ATOMS: atom_id res chain seq x y z
N MET A 1 7.46 -11.10 3.00
CA MET A 1 7.32 -10.15 1.89
C MET A 1 7.45 -8.73 2.41
N PHE A 2 6.45 -8.17 3.10
CA PHE A 2 6.54 -6.86 3.75
C PHE A 2 7.72 -6.73 4.72
N HIS A 3 7.90 -7.69 5.65
CA HIS A 3 9.06 -7.68 6.54
C HIS A 3 10.42 -7.75 5.81
N ALA A 4 10.46 -8.39 4.63
CA ALA A 4 11.68 -8.44 3.82
C ALA A 4 11.98 -7.09 3.14
N ALA A 5 10.95 -6.29 2.87
CA ALA A 5 11.05 -4.90 2.44
C ALA A 5 11.28 -3.91 3.60
N GLY A 6 11.44 -4.40 4.84
CA GLY A 6 11.61 -3.59 6.04
C GLY A 6 10.32 -2.96 6.56
N TRP A 7 9.16 -3.45 6.13
CA TRP A 7 7.86 -2.91 6.54
C TRP A 7 7.34 -3.60 7.80
N SER A 8 6.61 -2.82 8.60
CA SER A 8 5.85 -3.26 9.75
C SER A 8 4.50 -3.79 9.26
N VAL A 9 4.02 -4.88 9.85
CA VAL A 9 2.69 -5.44 9.57
C VAL A 9 2.07 -5.85 10.89
N ARG A 10 0.86 -5.37 11.16
CA ARG A 10 0.07 -5.80 12.31
C ARG A 10 -1.36 -6.07 11.88
N ARG A 11 -2.03 -6.97 12.59
CA ARG A 11 -3.45 -7.23 12.33
C ARG A 11 -4.28 -6.06 12.88
N SER A 12 -5.07 -5.40 12.03
CA SER A 12 -5.95 -4.29 12.43
C SER A 12 -7.37 -4.78 12.72
N SER A 13 -7.87 -5.76 11.95
CA SER A 13 -9.21 -6.33 12.12
C SER A 13 -9.22 -7.87 11.99
N TRP A 14 -10.39 -8.47 11.78
CA TRP A 14 -10.47 -9.91 11.52
C TRP A 14 -9.84 -10.29 10.18
N THR A 15 -9.95 -9.41 9.20
CA THR A 15 -9.54 -9.63 7.82
C THR A 15 -8.50 -8.64 7.34
N GLU A 16 -8.44 -7.43 7.91
CA GLU A 16 -7.47 -6.42 7.51
C GLU A 16 -6.19 -6.44 8.33
N PHE A 17 -5.14 -5.91 7.71
CA PHE A 17 -3.84 -5.68 8.30
C PHE A 17 -3.46 -4.23 8.12
N GLU A 18 -2.82 -3.66 9.11
CA GLU A 18 -2.12 -2.39 8.96
C GLU A 18 -0.68 -2.67 8.55
N VAL A 19 -0.23 -1.96 7.52
CA VAL A 19 1.08 -2.10 6.92
C VAL A 19 1.75 -0.73 6.91
N GLU A 20 2.89 -0.64 7.58
CA GLU A 20 3.63 0.62 7.72
C GLU A 20 5.02 0.49 7.09
N SER A 21 5.45 1.57 6.45
CA SER A 21 6.82 1.78 6.00
C SER A 21 7.32 3.14 6.49
N ALA A 22 8.55 3.52 6.16
CA ALA A 22 9.09 4.82 6.55
C ALA A 22 8.35 6.03 5.91
N PHE A 23 7.50 5.80 4.92
CA PHE A 23 6.85 6.86 4.13
C PHE A 23 5.39 6.53 3.76
N ALA A 24 4.80 5.49 4.34
CA ALA A 24 3.42 5.11 4.06
C ALA A 24 2.80 4.30 5.20
N GLU A 25 1.50 4.47 5.40
CA GLU A 25 0.65 3.73 6.34
C GLU A 25 -0.62 3.31 5.60
N PHE A 26 -0.86 2.01 5.54
CA PHE A 26 -1.99 1.44 4.79
C PHE A 26 -2.78 0.44 5.61
N GLU A 27 -4.09 0.46 5.43
CA GLU A 27 -4.91 -0.73 5.58
C GLU A 27 -4.78 -1.60 4.33
N LEU A 28 -4.33 -2.83 4.55
CA LEU A 28 -4.29 -3.90 3.57
C LEU A 28 -5.58 -4.72 3.69
N MET A 29 -6.35 -4.70 2.61
CA MET A 29 -7.53 -5.53 2.42
C MET A 29 -7.17 -6.75 1.56
N PRO A 30 -7.31 -7.98 2.09
CA PRO A 30 -6.98 -9.19 1.34
C PRO A 30 -8.08 -9.52 0.31
N SER A 31 -8.08 -8.78 -0.80
CA SER A 31 -8.93 -8.96 -1.97
C SER A 31 -8.12 -9.43 -3.19
N HIS A 32 -8.75 -9.56 -4.36
CA HIS A 32 -8.05 -9.84 -5.62
C HIS A 32 -8.49 -8.87 -6.73
N PRO A 33 -7.63 -7.90 -7.14
CA PRO A 33 -6.30 -7.56 -6.60
C PRO A 33 -6.30 -7.17 -5.12
N VAL A 34 -5.15 -7.27 -4.44
CA VAL A 34 -5.03 -6.80 -3.04
C VAL A 34 -5.12 -5.28 -3.01
N VAL A 35 -5.86 -4.72 -2.06
CA VAL A 35 -6.00 -3.27 -1.96
C VAL A 35 -5.22 -2.76 -0.75
N PHE A 36 -4.45 -1.69 -0.97
CA PHE A 36 -3.81 -0.89 0.05
C PHE A 36 -4.52 0.46 0.08
N SER A 37 -5.11 0.84 1.20
CA SER A 37 -5.84 2.09 1.38
C SER A 37 -5.27 2.89 2.54
N GLY A 38 -4.91 4.15 2.34
CA GLY A 38 -4.30 4.95 3.40
C GLY A 38 -3.47 6.13 2.90
N PHE A 39 -2.34 6.37 3.55
CA PHE A 39 -1.52 7.55 3.32
C PHE A 39 -0.13 7.19 2.83
N VAL A 40 0.42 8.05 1.99
CA VAL A 40 1.78 7.92 1.44
C VAL A 40 2.33 9.31 1.24
N ASP A 41 3.61 9.49 1.55
CA ASP A 41 4.36 10.68 1.17
C ASP A 41 4.31 10.82 -0.38
N PRO A 42 3.73 11.91 -0.92
CA PRO A 42 3.55 12.09 -2.36
C PRO A 42 4.86 11.99 -3.15
N ASP A 43 5.99 12.43 -2.57
CA ASP A 43 7.31 12.37 -3.22
C ASP A 43 7.87 10.95 -3.28
N ARG A 44 7.24 10.00 -2.57
CA ARG A 44 7.68 8.60 -2.42
C ARG A 44 6.73 7.60 -3.07
N ILE A 45 5.61 8.04 -3.66
CA ILE A 45 4.64 7.15 -4.32
C ILE A 45 5.30 6.25 -5.37
N THR A 46 6.20 6.78 -6.21
CA THR A 46 6.86 5.96 -7.23
C THR A 46 7.74 4.87 -6.62
N ALA A 47 8.42 5.15 -5.51
CA ALA A 47 9.24 4.16 -4.81
C ALA A 47 8.36 3.09 -4.14
N LEU A 48 7.21 3.49 -3.57
CA LEU A 48 6.23 2.55 -3.03
C LEU A 48 5.73 1.58 -4.12
N LEU A 49 5.30 2.12 -5.26
CA LEU A 49 4.74 1.34 -6.36
C LEU A 49 5.76 0.36 -6.92
N ALA A 50 7.02 0.75 -7.04
CA ALA A 50 8.09 -0.16 -7.45
C ALA A 50 8.27 -1.32 -6.47
N ALA A 51 8.29 -1.05 -5.16
CA ALA A 51 8.38 -2.10 -4.14
C ALA A 51 7.19 -3.08 -4.19
N LEU A 52 5.97 -2.59 -4.41
CA LEU A 52 4.77 -3.41 -4.58
C LEU A 52 4.76 -4.18 -5.92
N GLN A 53 5.44 -3.69 -6.96
CA GLN A 53 5.60 -4.41 -8.22
C GLN A 53 6.60 -5.57 -8.11
N GLU A 54 7.74 -5.36 -7.44
CA GLU A 54 8.76 -6.41 -7.19
C GLU A 54 8.20 -7.60 -6.41
N MET A 55 7.15 -7.32 -5.65
CA MET A 55 6.35 -8.26 -4.88
C MET A 55 5.57 -9.26 -5.77
N GLY A 56 5.35 -8.94 -7.06
CA GLY A 56 4.85 -9.91 -8.06
C GLY A 56 3.40 -10.34 -7.88
N MET A 57 2.58 -9.51 -7.24
CA MET A 57 1.15 -9.75 -7.04
C MET A 57 0.31 -8.59 -7.60
N PRO A 58 -0.89 -8.83 -8.15
CA PRO A 58 -1.79 -7.74 -8.54
C PRO A 58 -2.22 -6.93 -7.32
N PHE A 59 -2.17 -5.60 -7.44
CA PHE A 59 -2.56 -4.70 -6.35
C PHE A 59 -3.27 -3.42 -6.85
N THR A 60 -4.03 -2.82 -5.94
CA THR A 60 -4.55 -1.45 -6.03
C THR A 60 -4.02 -0.64 -4.86
N VAL A 61 -3.58 0.60 -5.10
CA VAL A 61 -3.25 1.56 -4.04
C VAL A 61 -4.24 2.71 -4.13
N GLU A 62 -4.93 2.97 -3.03
CA GLU A 62 -5.86 4.09 -2.84
C GLU A 62 -5.26 5.00 -1.76
N PHE A 63 -5.03 6.26 -2.07
CA PHE A 63 -4.44 7.20 -1.12
C PHE A 63 -4.95 8.62 -1.28
N GLU A 64 -4.93 9.37 -0.19
CA GLU A 64 -5.20 10.81 -0.17
C GLU A 64 -3.87 11.58 -0.16
N ASP A 65 -3.74 12.60 -0.99
CA ASP A 65 -2.61 13.53 -0.95
C ASP A 65 -2.81 14.68 0.05
N ASP A 66 -1.80 15.52 0.25
CA ASP A 66 -1.86 16.65 1.19
C ASP A 66 -2.93 17.71 0.83
N ASP A 67 -3.42 17.73 -0.41
CA ASP A 67 -4.51 18.59 -0.87
C ASP A 67 -5.91 17.97 -0.62
N GLY A 68 -5.98 16.78 -0.03
CA GLY A 68 -7.21 16.03 0.18
C GLY A 68 -7.76 15.38 -1.08
N ARG A 69 -6.92 15.15 -2.11
CA ARG A 69 -7.33 14.50 -3.35
C ARG A 69 -7.11 13.01 -3.26
N GLU A 70 -8.14 12.25 -3.63
CA GLU A 70 -8.06 10.80 -3.75
C GLU A 70 -7.36 10.39 -5.05
N HIS A 71 -6.41 9.48 -4.92
CA HIS A 71 -5.67 8.87 -6.01
C HIS A 71 -5.84 7.36 -5.99
N VAL A 72 -5.93 6.76 -7.17
CA VAL A 72 -6.03 5.30 -7.33
C VAL A 72 -5.02 4.82 -8.37
N TYR A 73 -4.08 3.98 -7.92
CA TYR A 73 -3.18 3.25 -8.79
C TYR A 73 -3.61 1.78 -8.88
N ARG A 74 -3.55 1.20 -10.08
CA ARG A 74 -3.80 -0.24 -10.30
C ARG A 74 -2.59 -0.83 -11.00
N SER A 75 -2.05 -1.93 -10.47
CA SER A 75 -0.99 -2.66 -11.15
C SER A 75 -1.51 -3.26 -12.47
N ALA A 76 -0.62 -3.38 -13.46
CA ALA A 76 -0.93 -4.23 -14.61
C ALA A 76 -1.09 -5.69 -14.13
N ALA A 77 -2.02 -6.42 -14.75
CA ALA A 77 -2.26 -7.83 -14.48
C ALA A 77 -1.14 -8.72 -15.03
#